data_AF-A0A317ILI5-F1
#
_entry.id   AF-A0A317ILI5-F1
#
_cell.length_a   1.000
_cell.length_b   1.000
_cell.length_c   1.000
_cell.angle_alpha   90.00
_cell.angle_beta   90.00
_cell.angle_gamma   90.00
#
_symmetry.space_group_name_H-M   'P 1'
#
loop_
_entity.id
_entity.type
_entity.pdbx_description
1 polymer ?
#
loop_
_entity_poly.entity_id
_entity_poly.type
_entity_poly.pdbx_seq_one_letter_code
_entity_poly.pdbx_strand_id
1 'polypeptide(L)'
;MTSPSFNIGIEEEYQTIDPNSRDLRSHIHAEIVQKGKTLLAERVKPEMHQSVIEIGTGVCRNIQEARLEIQSIRRQIITLARENGLRLAAAGTHPFAQWRTQEIYPDERYHTIVEDMRMVARANLIFGLHVHIGVEDRETAIQVMNGARYFLPHILALSTNSPFWQGMETGLRSYRCKVFDKFPRTNIPDLYSSWSEFENYVNLLIKTNSIDNAKKIWWDIRPHPHFPTLEFRICDIPMRVDETIAIAALCQAVIAKLYRLHEQNLSFRHYSRALIMENKWRASRYGLDGRLIDFGKQAEVPVRDLIHEILEFVSDVAGE
;
A
#
# COMPACT_ATOMS: atom_id res chain seq x y z
N MET A 1 17.09 23.34 5.70
CA MET A 1 15.82 22.61 5.55
C MET A 1 15.38 22.16 6.93
N THR A 2 14.10 22.17 7.24
CA THR A 2 13.58 21.56 8.48
C THR A 2 13.61 20.05 8.33
N SER A 3 14.05 19.35 9.36
CA SER A 3 14.01 17.89 9.38
C SER A 3 12.57 17.40 9.22
N PRO A 4 12.31 16.36 8.39
CA PRO A 4 11.00 15.76 8.26
C PRO A 4 10.44 15.29 9.60
N SER A 5 9.13 15.33 9.75
CA SER A 5 8.50 14.84 10.99
C SER A 5 8.53 13.32 11.14
N PHE A 6 8.68 12.58 10.03
CA PHE A 6 8.56 11.13 9.94
C PHE A 6 7.30 10.56 10.62
N ASN A 7 6.25 11.38 10.74
CA ASN A 7 4.96 10.94 11.26
C ASN A 7 4.37 9.85 10.35
N ILE A 8 3.51 9.02 10.93
CA ILE A 8 3.00 7.80 10.28
C ILE A 8 1.49 7.92 10.13
N GLY A 9 1.00 7.65 8.93
CA GLY A 9 -0.40 7.30 8.68
C GLY A 9 -0.47 5.87 8.16
N ILE A 10 -1.43 5.08 8.62
CA ILE A 10 -1.63 3.71 8.16
C ILE A 10 -3.06 3.56 7.65
N GLU A 11 -3.22 3.02 6.45
CA GLU A 11 -4.51 2.63 5.88
C GLU A 11 -4.55 1.11 5.65
N GLU A 12 -5.61 0.45 6.11
CA GLU A 12 -5.82 -0.99 5.96
C GLU A 12 -7.16 -1.28 5.28
N GLU A 13 -7.14 -2.08 4.22
CA GLU A 13 -8.34 -2.47 3.45
C GLU A 13 -8.79 -3.89 3.83
N TYR A 14 -9.99 -4.05 4.38
CA TYR A 14 -10.52 -5.36 4.80
C TYR A 14 -11.60 -5.91 3.88
N GLN A 15 -11.62 -7.24 3.83
CA GLN A 15 -12.69 -8.03 3.23
C GLN A 15 -13.84 -8.17 4.20
N THR A 16 -15.06 -8.00 3.71
CA THR A 16 -16.26 -8.24 4.49
C THR A 16 -16.93 -9.52 4.07
N ILE A 17 -17.05 -10.47 5.00
CA ILE A 17 -17.46 -11.84 4.67
C ILE A 17 -18.72 -12.25 5.43
N ASP A 18 -19.55 -13.03 4.74
CA ASP A 18 -20.62 -13.79 5.38
C ASP A 18 -20.02 -14.96 6.19
N PRO A 19 -20.38 -15.13 7.48
CA PRO A 19 -19.80 -16.18 8.31
C PRO A 19 -20.15 -17.61 7.88
N ASN A 20 -21.23 -17.82 7.12
CA ASN A 20 -21.69 -19.14 6.70
C ASN A 20 -21.09 -19.53 5.34
N SER A 21 -21.26 -18.69 4.32
CA SER A 21 -20.72 -18.95 2.98
C SER A 21 -19.22 -18.69 2.88
N ARG A 22 -18.69 -17.84 3.77
CA ARG A 22 -17.32 -17.29 3.74
C ARG A 22 -17.02 -16.46 2.49
N ASP A 23 -18.03 -16.12 1.70
CA ASP A 23 -17.89 -15.26 0.53
C ASP A 23 -18.04 -13.78 0.93
N LEU A 24 -17.62 -12.90 0.03
CA LEU A 24 -17.77 -11.47 0.22
C LEU A 24 -19.24 -11.05 0.28
N ARG A 25 -19.53 -10.08 1.14
CA ARG A 25 -20.88 -9.50 1.31
C ARG A 25 -20.81 -7.97 1.29
N SER A 26 -21.53 -7.37 0.35
CA SER A 26 -21.54 -5.93 0.02
C SER A 26 -22.32 -5.01 0.98
N HIS A 27 -23.18 -5.53 1.85
CA HIS A 27 -24.19 -4.71 2.54
C HIS A 27 -23.70 -3.87 3.74
N ILE A 28 -22.40 -3.70 3.90
CA ILE A 28 -21.86 -3.07 5.09
C ILE A 28 -22.09 -1.58 5.12
N HIS A 29 -21.85 -0.84 4.03
CA HIS A 29 -21.90 0.62 4.13
C HIS A 29 -23.28 1.14 4.49
N ALA A 30 -24.35 0.57 3.94
CA ALA A 30 -25.71 0.95 4.32
C ALA A 30 -26.01 0.67 5.79
N GLU A 31 -25.58 -0.48 6.34
CA GLU A 31 -25.91 -0.88 7.72
C GLU A 31 -24.96 -0.27 8.77
N ILE A 32 -23.67 -0.12 8.44
CA ILE A 32 -22.62 0.46 9.27
C ILE A 32 -22.68 1.98 9.28
N VAL A 33 -22.90 2.67 8.15
CA VAL A 33 -23.03 4.15 8.15
C VAL A 33 -24.34 4.58 8.81
N GLN A 34 -25.41 3.78 8.69
CA GLN A 34 -26.71 4.12 9.27
C GLN A 34 -26.80 3.83 10.78
N LYS A 35 -26.01 2.88 11.32
CA LYS A 35 -25.97 2.55 12.76
C LYS A 35 -24.69 2.98 13.49
N GLY A 36 -23.62 3.24 12.75
CA GLY A 36 -22.29 3.62 13.25
C GLY A 36 -22.24 5.10 13.59
N LYS A 37 -22.36 5.37 14.90
CA LYS A 37 -22.18 6.68 15.53
C LYS A 37 -21.00 7.48 14.93
N THR A 38 -21.22 8.79 14.90
CA THR A 38 -20.39 9.97 14.55
C THR A 38 -18.88 9.92 14.77
N LEU A 39 -18.32 8.93 15.48
CA LEU A 39 -16.90 8.79 15.81
C LEU A 39 -16.09 7.96 14.80
N LEU A 40 -16.73 6.98 14.12
CA LEU A 40 -16.06 6.10 13.15
C LEU A 40 -16.20 6.58 11.70
N ALA A 41 -17.17 7.45 11.41
CA ALA A 41 -17.46 7.93 10.07
C ALA A 41 -16.29 8.67 9.41
N GLU A 42 -15.43 9.35 10.19
CA GLU A 42 -14.24 10.02 9.65
C GLU A 42 -13.09 9.05 9.33
N ARG A 43 -13.09 7.86 9.93
CA ARG A 43 -11.98 6.89 9.86
C ARG A 43 -12.26 5.69 8.96
N VAL A 44 -13.53 5.48 8.62
CA VAL A 44 -14.00 4.41 7.73
C VAL A 44 -14.45 5.03 6.42
N LYS A 45 -13.75 4.73 5.32
CA LYS A 45 -14.09 5.28 4.00
C LYS A 45 -14.72 4.21 3.10
N PRO A 46 -15.75 4.54 2.30
CA PRO A 46 -16.18 3.71 1.18
C PRO A 46 -15.09 3.58 0.13
N GLU A 47 -14.81 2.35 -0.24
CA GLU A 47 -14.05 2.01 -1.43
C GLU A 47 -14.97 1.60 -2.58
N MET A 48 -14.40 1.48 -3.79
CA MET A 48 -15.11 1.25 -5.04
C MET A 48 -16.01 0.00 -5.01
N HIS A 49 -15.54 -1.09 -4.40
CA HIS A 49 -16.34 -2.29 -4.17
C HIS A 49 -16.94 -2.23 -2.77
N GLN A 50 -18.25 -2.46 -2.67
CA GLN A 50 -18.97 -2.35 -1.40
C GLN A 50 -18.52 -3.39 -0.34
N SER A 51 -17.82 -4.43 -0.77
CA SER A 51 -17.25 -5.46 0.10
C SER A 51 -15.87 -5.10 0.71
N VAL A 52 -15.43 -3.85 0.51
CA VAL A 52 -14.15 -3.33 1.00
C VAL A 52 -14.41 -2.30 2.10
N ILE A 53 -13.76 -2.47 3.24
CA ILE A 53 -13.69 -1.45 4.28
C ILE A 53 -12.26 -0.93 4.33
N GLU A 54 -12.07 0.34 4.00
CA GLU A 54 -10.84 1.05 4.31
C GLU A 54 -10.93 1.65 5.71
N ILE A 55 -9.94 1.36 6.56
CA ILE A 55 -9.72 2.07 7.82
C ILE A 55 -8.42 2.85 7.75
N GLY A 56 -8.39 4.04 8.34
CA GLY A 56 -7.18 4.87 8.45
C GLY A 56 -6.91 5.31 9.90
N THR A 57 -5.64 5.34 10.30
CA THR A 57 -5.22 6.04 11.52
C THR A 57 -5.30 7.55 11.33
N GLY A 58 -5.23 8.30 12.43
CA GLY A 58 -4.80 9.68 12.36
C GLY A 58 -3.30 9.79 12.02
N VAL A 59 -2.77 11.00 12.11
CA VAL A 59 -1.32 11.23 12.01
C VAL A 59 -0.68 10.84 13.34
N CYS A 60 0.06 9.73 13.35
CA CYS A 60 0.76 9.21 14.51
C CYS A 60 2.18 9.75 14.56
N ARG A 61 2.67 10.16 15.74
CA ARG A 61 4.03 10.67 15.89
C ARG A 61 5.09 9.58 15.85
N ASN A 62 4.73 8.36 16.25
CA ASN A 62 5.63 7.22 16.30
C ASN A 62 4.86 5.91 16.17
N ILE A 63 5.61 4.81 16.09
CA ILE A 63 5.05 3.49 15.89
C ILE A 63 4.22 2.98 17.09
N GLN A 64 4.52 3.43 18.31
CA GLN A 64 3.75 3.05 19.50
C GLN A 64 2.34 3.67 19.47
N GLU A 65 2.24 4.94 19.07
CA GLU A 65 0.95 5.62 18.86
C GLU A 65 0.15 4.94 17.74
N ALA A 66 0.81 4.63 16.60
CA ALA A 66 0.18 3.90 15.50
C ALA A 66 -0.34 2.52 15.92
N ARG A 67 0.42 1.78 16.76
CA ARG A 67 -0.01 0.49 17.30
C ARG A 67 -1.28 0.62 18.14
N LEU A 68 -1.34 1.57 19.06
CA LEU A 68 -2.51 1.77 19.92
C LEU A 68 -3.74 2.13 19.09
N GLU A 69 -3.56 3.00 18.09
CA GLU A 69 -4.64 3.44 17.23
C GLU A 69 -5.17 2.31 16.33
N ILE A 70 -4.30 1.54 15.65
CA ILE A 70 -4.69 0.37 14.85
C ILE A 70 -5.42 -0.67 15.71
N GLN A 71 -4.92 -0.96 16.91
CA GLN A 71 -5.60 -1.89 17.83
C GLN A 71 -7.01 -1.40 18.19
N SER A 72 -7.16 -0.11 18.47
CA SER A 72 -8.45 0.50 18.79
C SER A 72 -9.42 0.41 17.61
N ILE A 73 -9.00 0.85 16.41
CA ILE A 73 -9.85 0.86 15.22
C ILE A 73 -10.22 -0.57 14.80
N ARG A 74 -9.27 -1.51 14.76
CA ARG A 74 -9.54 -2.93 14.45
C ARG A 74 -10.57 -3.53 15.41
N ARG A 75 -10.47 -3.27 16.72
CA ARG A 75 -11.46 -3.75 17.71
C ARG A 75 -12.87 -3.20 17.44
N GLN A 76 -12.95 -1.91 17.13
CA GLN A 76 -14.22 -1.24 16.85
C GLN A 76 -14.88 -1.79 15.59
N ILE A 77 -14.14 -1.88 14.48
CA ILE A 77 -14.68 -2.38 13.20
C ILE A 77 -15.03 -3.87 13.26
N ILE A 78 -14.25 -4.70 13.98
CA ILE A 78 -14.59 -6.11 14.20
C ILE A 78 -15.88 -6.26 15.00
N THR A 79 -16.07 -5.44 16.04
CA THR A 79 -17.29 -5.44 16.85
C THR A 79 -18.48 -5.06 15.99
N LEU A 80 -18.37 -3.98 15.23
CA LEU A 80 -19.42 -3.48 14.35
C LEU A 80 -19.78 -4.46 13.23
N ALA A 81 -18.80 -5.13 12.64
CA ALA A 81 -19.05 -6.20 11.67
C ALA A 81 -19.84 -7.36 12.30
N ARG A 82 -19.47 -7.78 13.53
CA ARG A 82 -20.18 -8.87 14.24
C ARG A 82 -21.62 -8.50 14.58
N GLU A 83 -21.87 -7.27 15.00
CA GLU A 83 -23.22 -6.76 15.32
C GLU A 83 -24.16 -6.77 14.11
N ASN A 84 -23.61 -6.68 12.88
CA ASN A 84 -24.36 -6.77 11.63
C ASN A 84 -24.27 -8.16 10.98
N GLY A 85 -23.91 -9.20 11.76
CA GLY A 85 -23.90 -10.59 11.29
C GLY A 85 -22.77 -10.92 10.31
N LEU A 86 -21.71 -10.13 10.29
CA LEU A 86 -20.59 -10.25 9.35
C LEU A 86 -19.29 -10.61 10.09
N ARG A 87 -18.25 -10.94 9.30
CA ARG A 87 -16.87 -11.03 9.78
C ARG A 87 -15.96 -10.23 8.85
N LEU A 88 -14.75 -9.95 9.34
CA LEU A 88 -13.71 -9.33 8.54
C LEU A 88 -12.59 -10.34 8.28
N ALA A 89 -12.02 -10.27 7.09
CA ALA A 89 -10.84 -11.02 6.70
C ALA A 89 -9.75 -10.07 6.15
N ALA A 90 -8.50 -10.46 6.36
CA ALA A 90 -7.31 -9.74 5.90
C ALA A 90 -6.47 -10.68 5.03
N ALA A 91 -6.49 -10.42 3.72
CA ALA A 91 -5.62 -11.03 2.73
C ALA A 91 -5.63 -10.16 1.48
N GLY A 92 -4.54 -10.12 0.71
CA GLY A 92 -4.42 -9.26 -0.48
C GLY A 92 -5.47 -9.53 -1.57
N THR A 93 -6.03 -10.74 -1.59
CA THR A 93 -7.14 -11.16 -2.45
C THR A 93 -8.10 -12.06 -1.66
N HIS A 94 -9.38 -12.06 -2.04
CA HIS A 94 -10.31 -13.08 -1.54
C HIS A 94 -10.08 -14.40 -2.29
N PRO A 95 -10.00 -15.57 -1.62
CA PRO A 95 -9.57 -16.80 -2.26
C PRO A 95 -10.45 -17.28 -3.43
N PHE A 96 -11.77 -17.13 -3.30
CA PHE A 96 -12.73 -17.65 -4.29
C PHE A 96 -13.79 -16.68 -4.77
N ALA A 97 -13.75 -15.42 -4.30
CA ALA A 97 -14.81 -14.47 -4.66
C ALA A 97 -14.74 -14.15 -6.15
N GLN A 98 -15.91 -13.97 -6.77
CA GLN A 98 -15.99 -13.56 -8.15
C GLN A 98 -16.18 -12.05 -8.24
N TRP A 99 -15.19 -11.34 -8.76
CA TRP A 99 -15.27 -9.88 -8.96
C TRP A 99 -16.45 -9.46 -9.85
N ARG A 100 -16.92 -10.35 -10.74
CA ARG A 100 -18.03 -10.08 -11.68
C ARG A 100 -19.37 -9.88 -10.97
N THR A 101 -19.56 -10.52 -9.83
CA THR A 101 -20.80 -10.48 -9.05
C THR A 101 -20.76 -9.44 -7.93
N GLN A 102 -19.61 -8.77 -7.74
CA GLN A 102 -19.50 -7.73 -6.72
C GLN A 102 -20.15 -6.43 -7.19
N GLU A 103 -20.86 -5.80 -6.25
CA GLU A 103 -21.52 -4.52 -6.44
C GLU A 103 -20.54 -3.37 -6.25
N ILE A 104 -20.70 -2.34 -7.08
CA ILE A 104 -19.91 -1.11 -7.01
C ILE A 104 -20.65 -0.13 -6.09
N TYR A 105 -19.90 0.58 -5.24
CA TYR A 105 -20.48 1.59 -4.37
C TYR A 105 -21.07 2.74 -5.21
N PRO A 106 -22.29 3.21 -4.92
CA PRO A 106 -22.99 4.20 -5.75
C PRO A 106 -22.42 5.61 -5.53
N ASP A 107 -21.24 5.86 -6.10
CA ASP A 107 -20.54 7.15 -6.08
C ASP A 107 -20.09 7.52 -7.50
N GLU A 108 -20.30 8.79 -7.88
CA GLU A 108 -20.06 9.31 -9.23
C GLU A 108 -18.59 9.17 -9.67
N ARG A 109 -17.65 9.30 -8.71
CA ARG A 109 -16.22 9.12 -8.98
C ARG A 109 -15.93 7.68 -9.40
N TYR A 110 -16.53 6.70 -8.72
CA TYR A 110 -16.33 5.28 -9.04
C TYR A 110 -16.98 4.89 -10.37
N HIS A 111 -18.15 5.45 -10.68
CA HIS A 111 -18.78 5.28 -11.99
C HIS A 111 -17.89 5.80 -13.13
N THR A 112 -17.26 6.97 -12.94
CA THR A 112 -16.32 7.53 -13.92
C THR A 112 -15.10 6.61 -14.11
N ILE A 113 -14.51 6.10 -13.01
CA ILE A 113 -13.39 5.16 -13.09
C ILE A 113 -13.77 3.87 -13.85
N VAL A 114 -14.96 3.34 -13.62
CA VAL A 114 -15.46 2.14 -14.30
C VAL A 114 -15.74 2.39 -15.77
N GLU A 115 -16.23 3.57 -16.12
CA GLU A 115 -16.43 3.95 -17.53
C GLU A 115 -15.08 4.09 -18.24
N ASP A 116 -14.12 4.78 -17.62
CA ASP A 116 -12.77 5.00 -18.16
C ASP A 116 -11.98 3.69 -18.32
N MET A 117 -12.00 2.83 -17.29
CA MET A 117 -11.11 1.66 -17.18
C MET A 117 -11.80 0.32 -17.48
N ARG A 118 -13.12 0.33 -17.60
CA ARG A 118 -13.94 -0.84 -17.95
C ARG A 118 -13.62 -2.06 -17.06
N MET A 119 -13.28 -3.18 -17.70
CA MET A 119 -13.03 -4.45 -17.04
C MET A 119 -11.88 -4.38 -16.03
N VAL A 120 -10.90 -3.51 -16.26
CA VAL A 120 -9.73 -3.38 -15.39
C VAL A 120 -10.15 -2.86 -14.01
N ALA A 121 -10.96 -1.82 -13.95
CA ALA A 121 -11.51 -1.33 -12.69
C ALA A 121 -12.44 -2.36 -12.03
N ARG A 122 -13.34 -3.00 -12.80
CA ARG A 122 -14.26 -4.00 -12.23
C ARG A 122 -13.55 -5.19 -11.60
N ALA A 123 -12.41 -5.60 -12.15
CA ALA A 123 -11.63 -6.72 -11.64
C ALA A 123 -10.73 -6.37 -10.44
N ASN A 124 -10.69 -5.09 -10.01
CA ASN A 124 -9.81 -4.59 -8.95
C ASN A 124 -10.31 -4.91 -7.53
N LEU A 125 -10.60 -6.19 -7.25
CA LEU A 125 -11.07 -6.65 -5.95
C LEU A 125 -9.88 -7.11 -5.11
N ILE A 126 -9.11 -6.15 -4.62
CA ILE A 126 -7.86 -6.36 -3.87
C ILE A 126 -7.84 -5.53 -2.59
N PHE A 127 -6.94 -5.91 -1.67
CA PHE A 127 -6.91 -5.37 -0.32
C PHE A 127 -5.46 -5.11 0.10
N GLY A 128 -5.11 -3.86 0.37
CA GLY A 128 -3.77 -3.41 0.65
C GLY A 128 -3.55 -2.91 2.07
N LEU A 129 -2.26 -2.75 2.37
CA LEU A 129 -1.76 -1.90 3.44
C LEU A 129 -1.08 -0.69 2.78
N HIS A 130 -1.51 0.51 3.13
CA HIS A 130 -0.81 1.74 2.77
C HIS A 130 -0.14 2.37 4.00
N VAL A 131 1.08 2.85 3.82
CA VAL A 131 1.85 3.51 4.88
C VAL A 131 2.32 4.86 4.38
N HIS A 132 1.88 5.92 5.05
CA HIS A 132 2.30 7.28 4.83
C HIS A 132 3.40 7.65 5.81
N ILE A 133 4.51 8.18 5.31
CA ILE A 133 5.59 8.74 6.13
C ILE A 133 5.75 10.22 5.81
N GLY A 134 5.69 11.07 6.84
CA GLY A 134 5.85 12.52 6.74
C GLY A 134 7.20 12.95 6.16
N VAL A 135 7.16 13.64 5.02
CA VAL A 135 8.30 14.30 4.37
C VAL A 135 7.80 15.60 3.76
N GLU A 136 7.98 16.70 4.51
CA GLU A 136 7.36 17.99 4.21
C GLU A 136 8.02 18.75 3.06
N ASP A 137 9.35 18.65 2.95
CA ASP A 137 10.08 19.24 1.84
C ASP A 137 9.91 18.39 0.57
N ARG A 138 9.32 18.97 -0.46
CA ARG A 138 8.93 18.28 -1.69
C ARG A 138 10.13 17.81 -2.52
N GLU A 139 11.21 18.57 -2.54
CA GLU A 139 12.44 18.17 -3.23
C GLU A 139 13.07 16.97 -2.51
N THR A 140 13.17 17.05 -1.19
CA THR A 140 13.61 15.94 -0.34
C THR A 140 12.75 14.70 -0.56
N ALA A 141 11.41 14.85 -0.65
CA ALA A 141 10.50 13.73 -0.90
C ALA A 141 10.84 12.99 -2.21
N ILE A 142 11.20 13.71 -3.29
CA ILE A 142 11.62 13.08 -4.54
C ILE A 142 12.94 12.32 -4.37
N GLN A 143 13.95 12.94 -3.74
CA GLN A 143 15.26 12.31 -3.55
C GLN A 143 15.16 11.04 -2.69
N VAL A 144 14.41 11.10 -1.60
CA VAL A 144 14.18 9.96 -0.71
C VAL A 144 13.35 8.88 -1.41
N MET A 145 12.30 9.25 -2.16
CA MET A 145 11.51 8.30 -2.96
C MET A 145 12.39 7.54 -3.97
N ASN A 146 13.30 8.24 -4.66
CA ASN A 146 14.19 7.62 -5.64
C ASN A 146 15.05 6.50 -5.04
N GLY A 147 15.49 6.67 -3.79
CA GLY A 147 16.19 5.63 -3.03
C GLY A 147 15.24 4.52 -2.55
N ALA A 148 14.06 4.90 -2.04
CA ALA A 148 13.07 3.98 -1.47
C ALA A 148 12.59 2.93 -2.47
N ARG A 149 12.59 3.24 -3.78
CA ARG A 149 12.23 2.32 -4.87
C ARG A 149 12.92 0.94 -4.76
N TYR A 150 14.19 0.92 -4.35
CA TYR A 150 14.96 -0.33 -4.22
C TYR A 150 14.38 -1.29 -3.17
N PHE A 151 13.82 -0.75 -2.09
CA PHE A 151 13.34 -1.53 -0.94
C PHE A 151 11.95 -2.12 -1.16
N LEU A 152 11.20 -1.63 -2.15
CA LEU A 152 9.81 -2.03 -2.39
C LEU A 152 9.63 -3.55 -2.60
N PRO A 153 10.44 -4.26 -3.41
CA PRO A 153 10.31 -5.72 -3.52
C PRO A 153 10.55 -6.47 -2.21
N HIS A 154 11.42 -5.96 -1.35
CA HIS A 154 11.71 -6.56 -0.04
C HIS A 154 10.50 -6.41 0.90
N ILE A 155 9.91 -5.21 0.92
CA ILE A 155 8.68 -4.91 1.67
C ILE A 155 7.50 -5.75 1.14
N LEU A 156 7.38 -5.90 -0.18
CA LEU A 156 6.38 -6.79 -0.78
C LEU A 156 6.57 -8.24 -0.32
N ALA A 157 7.80 -8.75 -0.31
CA ALA A 157 8.08 -10.12 0.09
C ALA A 157 7.67 -10.41 1.54
N LEU A 158 7.75 -9.42 2.45
CA LEU A 158 7.29 -9.52 3.83
C LEU A 158 5.76 -9.57 3.97
N SER A 159 5.03 -8.89 3.07
CA SER A 159 3.57 -8.74 3.18
C SER A 159 2.79 -9.80 2.41
N THR A 160 3.42 -10.59 1.52
CA THR A 160 2.71 -11.50 0.61
C THR A 160 1.75 -12.45 1.34
N ASN A 161 0.46 -12.39 1.00
CA ASN A 161 -0.54 -13.32 1.56
C ASN A 161 -1.75 -13.54 0.64
N SER A 162 -1.59 -13.33 -0.66
CA SER A 162 -2.66 -13.47 -1.67
C SER A 162 -2.37 -14.57 -2.71
N PRO A 163 -2.24 -15.85 -2.32
CA PRO A 163 -1.90 -16.92 -3.26
C PRO A 163 -3.07 -17.44 -4.11
N PHE A 164 -4.30 -17.10 -3.75
CA PHE A 164 -5.52 -17.58 -4.41
C PHE A 164 -6.26 -16.47 -5.14
N TRP A 165 -6.90 -16.80 -6.26
CA TRP A 165 -7.76 -15.88 -7.00
C TRP A 165 -8.87 -16.64 -7.73
N GLN A 166 -10.13 -16.26 -7.48
CA GLN A 166 -11.31 -16.86 -8.11
C GLN A 166 -11.37 -18.41 -7.99
N GLY A 167 -10.90 -18.95 -6.86
CA GLY A 167 -10.94 -20.37 -6.54
C GLY A 167 -9.73 -21.15 -7.05
N MET A 168 -8.76 -20.46 -7.66
CA MET A 168 -7.55 -21.07 -8.20
C MET A 168 -6.35 -20.73 -7.34
N GLU A 169 -5.48 -21.73 -7.10
CA GLU A 169 -4.12 -21.50 -6.65
C GLU A 169 -3.34 -20.87 -7.81
N THR A 170 -2.87 -19.64 -7.63
CA THR A 170 -2.25 -18.86 -8.71
C THR A 170 -0.78 -19.23 -8.93
N GLY A 171 -0.19 -19.93 -7.97
CA GLY A 171 1.26 -20.16 -7.88
C GLY A 171 2.05 -18.93 -7.43
N LEU A 172 1.42 -17.78 -7.20
CA LEU A 172 2.09 -16.59 -6.64
C LEU A 172 1.89 -16.54 -5.12
N ARG A 173 2.75 -15.81 -4.41
CA ARG A 173 2.56 -15.47 -2.99
C ARG A 173 1.79 -14.17 -2.81
N SER A 174 1.98 -13.20 -3.71
CA SER A 174 1.14 -12.01 -3.84
C SER A 174 0.57 -11.91 -5.25
N TYR A 175 -0.70 -12.33 -5.41
CA TYR A 175 -1.44 -12.12 -6.64
C TYR A 175 -2.09 -10.74 -6.71
N ARG A 176 -2.29 -10.06 -5.57
CA ARG A 176 -2.80 -8.68 -5.49
C ARG A 176 -2.09 -7.76 -6.48
N CYS A 177 -0.75 -7.77 -6.49
CA CYS A 177 0.02 -6.90 -7.37
C CYS A 177 -0.25 -7.19 -8.87
N LYS A 178 -0.62 -8.42 -9.25
CA LYS A 178 -0.93 -8.81 -10.63
C LYS A 178 -2.34 -8.43 -11.08
N VAL A 179 -3.26 -8.33 -10.14
CA VAL A 179 -4.56 -7.70 -10.42
C VAL A 179 -4.33 -6.21 -10.70
N PHE A 180 -3.51 -5.55 -9.89
CA PHE A 180 -3.25 -4.12 -10.00
C PHE A 180 -2.40 -3.73 -11.22
N ASP A 181 -1.49 -4.59 -11.68
CA ASP A 181 -0.61 -4.39 -12.86
C ASP A 181 -1.35 -3.97 -14.14
N LYS A 182 -2.66 -4.23 -14.22
CA LYS A 182 -3.51 -3.88 -15.36
C LYS A 182 -3.85 -2.38 -15.41
N PHE A 183 -3.70 -1.65 -14.30
CA PHE A 183 -3.97 -0.22 -14.24
C PHE A 183 -2.87 0.56 -14.99
N PRO A 184 -3.20 1.63 -15.72
CA PRO A 184 -2.18 2.50 -16.30
C PRO A 184 -1.45 3.24 -15.18
N ARG A 185 -0.17 3.62 -15.38
CA ARG A 185 0.61 4.41 -14.41
C ARG A 185 0.68 3.76 -13.02
N THR A 186 0.79 2.44 -12.99
CA THR A 186 1.04 1.65 -11.77
C THR A 186 2.50 1.17 -11.72
N ASN A 187 2.82 0.32 -10.74
CA ASN A 187 4.14 -0.26 -10.47
C ASN A 187 5.16 0.72 -9.87
N ILE A 188 6.41 0.26 -9.76
CA ILE A 188 7.56 1.04 -9.29
C ILE A 188 7.63 2.34 -10.12
N PRO A 189 7.73 3.52 -9.49
CA PRO A 189 7.85 4.79 -10.21
C PRO A 189 9.17 4.86 -10.99
N ASP A 190 9.24 5.75 -11.98
CA ASP A 190 10.52 6.12 -12.61
C ASP A 190 11.36 7.00 -11.68
N LEU A 191 12.58 7.33 -12.11
CA LEU A 191 13.42 8.31 -11.43
C LEU A 191 12.99 9.71 -11.85
N TYR A 192 12.95 10.62 -10.88
CA TYR A 192 12.74 12.04 -11.11
C TYR A 192 13.88 12.83 -10.49
N SER A 193 14.47 13.77 -11.23
CA SER A 193 15.59 14.58 -10.78
C SER A 193 15.19 15.66 -9.78
N SER A 194 13.95 16.14 -9.84
CA SER A 194 13.41 17.22 -8.99
C SER A 194 11.89 17.12 -8.84
N TRP A 195 11.34 17.86 -7.87
CA TRP A 195 9.89 18.05 -7.75
C TRP A 195 9.29 18.67 -9.02
N SER A 196 9.98 19.65 -9.62
CA SER A 196 9.51 20.30 -10.85
C SER A 196 9.38 19.32 -12.02
N GLU A 197 10.28 18.35 -12.16
CA GLU A 197 10.15 17.32 -13.19
C GLU A 197 8.91 16.43 -12.97
N PHE A 198 8.69 16.00 -11.73
CA PHE A 198 7.50 15.24 -11.36
C PHE A 198 6.22 16.04 -11.58
N GLU A 199 6.20 17.31 -11.17
CA GLU A 199 5.06 18.20 -11.35
C GLU A 199 4.76 18.44 -12.83
N ASN A 200 5.79 18.60 -13.68
CA ASN A 200 5.62 18.69 -15.12
C ASN A 200 4.98 17.42 -15.72
N TYR A 201 5.39 16.24 -15.27
CA TYR A 201 4.76 14.97 -15.66
C TYR A 201 3.27 14.94 -15.29
N VAL A 202 2.93 15.30 -14.05
CA VAL A 202 1.53 15.37 -13.59
C VAL A 202 0.73 16.39 -14.42
N ASN A 203 1.26 17.60 -14.60
CA ASN A 203 0.62 18.68 -15.34
C ASN A 203 0.38 18.31 -16.80
N LEU A 204 1.32 17.59 -17.43
CA LEU A 204 1.14 17.10 -18.80
C LEU A 204 -0.05 16.14 -18.88
N LEU A 205 -0.18 15.20 -17.94
CA LEU A 205 -1.29 14.25 -17.91
C LEU A 205 -2.63 14.94 -17.67
N ILE A 206 -2.67 15.95 -16.79
CA ILE A 206 -3.88 16.75 -16.56
C ILE A 206 -4.24 17.55 -17.82
N LYS A 207 -3.28 18.27 -18.41
CA LYS A 207 -3.49 19.11 -19.60
C LYS A 207 -3.96 18.32 -20.82
N THR A 208 -3.58 17.04 -20.90
CA THR A 208 -3.98 16.13 -21.99
C THR A 208 -5.23 15.32 -21.66
N ASN A 209 -5.92 15.62 -20.57
CA ASN A 209 -7.12 14.93 -20.08
C ASN A 209 -6.90 13.41 -19.82
N SER A 210 -5.66 13.01 -19.53
CA SER A 210 -5.33 11.62 -19.18
C SER A 210 -5.71 11.29 -17.73
N ILE A 211 -5.66 12.29 -16.84
CA ILE A 211 -6.08 12.22 -15.44
C ILE A 211 -6.71 13.57 -15.02
N ASP A 212 -7.58 13.53 -14.03
CA ASP A 212 -8.17 14.72 -13.38
C ASP A 212 -7.22 15.31 -12.33
N ASN A 213 -6.49 14.45 -11.62
CA ASN A 213 -5.48 14.84 -10.64
C ASN A 213 -4.49 13.69 -10.39
N ALA A 214 -3.43 13.99 -9.62
CA ALA A 214 -2.37 13.04 -9.30
C ALA A 214 -2.82 11.82 -8.46
N LYS A 215 -4.04 11.75 -7.92
CA LYS A 215 -4.54 10.52 -7.26
C LYS A 215 -4.66 9.34 -8.23
N LYS A 216 -4.83 9.59 -9.54
CA LYS A 216 -4.86 8.57 -10.62
C LYS A 216 -3.44 8.15 -11.08
N ILE A 217 -2.42 8.38 -10.25
CA ILE A 217 -1.08 7.79 -10.35
C ILE A 217 -0.98 6.72 -9.26
N TRP A 218 -0.95 5.46 -9.66
CA TRP A 218 -1.09 4.32 -8.75
C TRP A 218 0.24 3.57 -8.56
N TRP A 219 1.30 4.33 -8.31
CA TRP A 219 2.62 3.75 -8.09
C TRP A 219 2.73 3.01 -6.75
N ASP A 220 3.67 2.08 -6.68
CA ASP A 220 3.98 1.29 -5.49
C ASP A 220 4.51 2.15 -4.32
N ILE A 221 5.11 3.31 -4.65
CA ILE A 221 5.40 4.42 -3.75
C ILE A 221 5.16 5.73 -4.50
N ARG A 222 4.63 6.77 -3.83
CA ARG A 222 4.46 8.09 -4.44
C ARG A 222 4.52 9.23 -3.41
N PRO A 223 4.82 10.47 -3.83
CA PRO A 223 4.47 11.65 -3.05
C PRO A 223 2.95 11.80 -3.07
N HIS A 224 2.33 11.89 -1.89
CA HIS A 224 0.89 12.05 -1.82
C HIS A 224 0.49 13.46 -2.31
N PRO A 225 -0.55 13.60 -3.16
CA PRO A 225 -0.88 14.88 -3.80
C PRO A 225 -1.41 15.97 -2.84
N HIS A 226 -1.94 15.58 -1.67
CA HIS A 226 -2.53 16.52 -0.71
C HIS A 226 -1.88 16.49 0.66
N PHE A 227 -1.15 15.41 0.97
CA PHE A 227 -0.53 15.23 2.27
C PHE A 227 0.98 15.27 2.05
N PRO A 228 1.75 15.96 2.89
CA PRO A 228 3.20 16.05 2.78
C PRO A 228 3.87 14.74 3.21
N THR A 229 3.56 13.65 2.50
CA THR A 229 3.97 12.29 2.86
C THR A 229 4.43 11.52 1.63
N LEU A 230 5.39 10.62 1.83
CA LEU A 230 5.64 9.51 0.92
C LEU A 230 4.75 8.34 1.31
N GLU A 231 3.99 7.84 0.35
CA GLU A 231 2.97 6.82 0.55
C GLU A 231 3.41 5.50 -0.10
N PHE A 232 3.67 4.47 0.71
CA PHE A 232 3.91 3.10 0.28
C PHE A 232 2.57 2.41 0.03
N ARG A 233 2.41 1.76 -1.13
CA ARG A 233 1.15 1.12 -1.57
C ARG A 233 1.32 -0.32 -2.07
N ILE A 234 2.55 -0.84 -1.97
CA ILE A 234 2.91 -2.14 -2.55
C ILE A 234 2.36 -3.34 -1.76
N CYS A 235 2.11 -3.17 -0.47
CA CYS A 235 1.84 -4.28 0.45
C CYS A 235 0.47 -4.93 0.25
N ASP A 236 0.41 -6.25 0.36
CA ASP A 236 -0.85 -6.92 0.70
C ASP A 236 -1.21 -6.58 2.17
N ILE A 237 -2.50 -6.58 2.52
CA ILE A 237 -2.91 -6.33 3.91
C ILE A 237 -2.46 -7.46 4.85
N PRO A 238 -1.68 -7.19 5.91
CA PRO A 238 -1.28 -8.22 6.88
C PRO A 238 -2.43 -8.68 7.79
N MET A 239 -2.34 -9.92 8.28
CA MET A 239 -3.36 -10.48 9.17
C MET A 239 -3.24 -9.91 10.57
N ARG A 240 -2.02 -9.82 11.11
CA ARG A 240 -1.77 -9.45 12.50
C ARG A 240 -1.38 -7.98 12.62
N VAL A 241 -1.77 -7.37 13.74
CA VAL A 241 -1.36 -6.00 14.07
C VAL A 241 0.16 -5.89 14.13
N ASP A 242 0.83 -6.87 14.72
CA ASP A 242 2.29 -6.85 14.85
C ASP A 242 2.99 -6.86 13.49
N GLU A 243 2.40 -7.50 12.47
CA GLU A 243 2.92 -7.51 11.10
C GLU A 243 2.75 -6.15 10.44
N THR A 244 1.54 -5.56 10.51
CA THR A 244 1.28 -4.18 10.05
C THR A 244 2.26 -3.19 10.67
N ILE A 245 2.44 -3.28 11.98
CA ILE A 245 3.31 -2.38 12.73
C ILE A 245 4.79 -2.61 12.40
N ALA A 246 5.23 -3.85 12.22
CA ALA A 246 6.60 -4.13 11.79
C ALA A 246 6.89 -3.57 10.39
N ILE A 247 5.94 -3.75 9.44
CA ILE A 247 6.08 -3.21 8.08
C ILE A 247 6.08 -1.68 8.10
N ALA A 248 5.17 -1.05 8.83
CA ALA A 248 5.11 0.41 8.94
C ALA A 248 6.39 0.99 9.58
N ALA A 249 6.92 0.34 10.63
CA ALA A 249 8.19 0.73 11.25
C ALA A 249 9.36 0.63 10.26
N LEU A 250 9.38 -0.45 9.46
CA LEU A 250 10.41 -0.62 8.43
C LEU A 250 10.31 0.46 7.35
N CYS A 251 9.11 0.80 6.88
CA CYS A 251 8.91 1.92 5.95
C CYS A 251 9.40 3.24 6.54
N GLN A 252 9.04 3.53 7.79
CA GLN A 252 9.50 4.73 8.50
C GLN A 252 11.03 4.78 8.58
N ALA A 253 11.66 3.70 9.04
CA ALA A 253 13.10 3.61 9.22
C ALA A 253 13.88 3.69 7.89
N VAL A 254 13.35 3.10 6.81
CA VAL A 254 13.93 3.24 5.46
C VAL A 254 13.91 4.71 5.01
N ILE A 255 12.80 5.41 5.20
CA ILE A 255 12.67 6.83 4.84
C ILE A 255 13.62 7.69 5.69
N ALA A 256 13.68 7.47 7.01
CA ALA A 256 14.59 8.17 7.91
C ALA A 256 16.06 7.92 7.53
N LYS A 257 16.45 6.67 7.24
CA LYS A 257 17.81 6.33 6.84
C LYS A 257 18.22 6.98 5.52
N LEU A 258 17.33 6.95 4.52
CA LEU A 258 17.57 7.58 3.23
C LEU A 258 17.66 9.11 3.35
N TYR A 259 16.85 9.72 4.22
CA TYR A 259 16.96 11.13 4.53
C TYR A 259 18.30 11.48 5.20
N ARG A 260 18.73 10.69 6.19
CA ARG A 260 20.02 10.90 6.86
C ARG A 260 21.21 10.80 5.90
N LEU A 261 21.16 9.88 4.94
CA LEU A 261 22.15 9.84 3.85
C LEU A 261 22.10 11.13 3.01
N HIS A 262 20.90 11.58 2.65
CA HIS A 262 20.72 12.81 1.88
C HIS A 262 21.29 14.04 2.59
N GLU A 263 21.06 14.21 3.90
CA GLU A 263 21.66 15.29 4.70
C GLU A 263 23.19 15.26 4.70
N GLN A 264 23.78 14.08 4.60
CA GLN A 264 25.23 13.88 4.52
C GLN A 264 25.79 14.06 3.10
N ASN A 265 24.97 14.49 2.13
CA ASN A 265 25.28 14.52 0.70
C ASN A 265 25.66 13.14 0.14
N LEU A 266 25.14 12.08 0.74
CA LEU A 266 25.23 10.72 0.25
C LEU A 266 23.89 10.31 -0.38
N SER A 267 23.93 9.37 -1.30
CA SER A 267 22.72 8.78 -1.87
C SER A 267 22.82 7.26 -1.90
N PHE A 268 21.67 6.61 -1.78
CA PHE A 268 21.59 5.18 -2.07
C PHE A 268 21.68 4.96 -3.58
N ARG A 269 22.31 3.87 -4.01
CA ARG A 269 22.49 3.58 -5.44
C ARG A 269 21.16 3.45 -6.15
N HIS A 270 20.97 4.23 -7.21
CA HIS A 270 19.80 4.14 -8.06
C HIS A 270 19.93 2.99 -9.05
N TYR A 271 18.87 2.20 -9.16
CA TYR A 271 18.74 1.14 -10.16
C TYR A 271 17.63 1.47 -11.15
N SER A 272 17.76 0.94 -12.36
CA SER A 272 16.74 1.10 -13.39
C SER A 272 15.43 0.47 -12.93
N ARG A 273 14.31 1.05 -13.38
CA ARG A 273 12.97 0.53 -13.06
C ARG A 273 12.84 -0.94 -13.46
N ALA A 274 13.39 -1.33 -14.62
CA ALA A 274 13.34 -2.70 -15.13
C ALA A 274 13.98 -3.73 -14.18
N LEU A 275 15.12 -3.40 -13.56
CA LEU A 275 15.78 -4.27 -12.60
C LEU A 275 14.95 -4.44 -11.32
N ILE A 276 14.40 -3.34 -10.79
CA ILE A 276 13.56 -3.41 -9.58
C ILE A 276 12.27 -4.19 -9.87
N MET A 277 11.71 -4.08 -11.08
CA MET A 277 10.55 -4.86 -11.51
C MET A 277 10.83 -6.37 -11.55
N GLU A 278 12.05 -6.80 -11.90
CA GLU A 278 12.45 -8.22 -11.81
C GLU A 278 12.41 -8.70 -10.35
N ASN A 279 12.96 -7.92 -9.41
CA ASN A 279 12.84 -8.26 -7.99
C ASN A 279 11.39 -8.21 -7.49
N LYS A 280 10.55 -7.29 -7.99
CA LYS A 280 9.11 -7.27 -7.67
C LYS A 280 8.44 -8.56 -8.13
N TRP A 281 8.76 -9.06 -9.33
CA TRP A 281 8.26 -10.34 -9.80
C TRP A 281 8.69 -11.48 -8.88
N ARG A 282 9.99 -11.59 -8.57
CA ARG A 282 10.53 -12.63 -7.68
C ARG A 282 9.89 -12.60 -6.29
N ALA A 283 9.71 -11.40 -5.71
CA ALA A 283 9.00 -11.20 -4.45
C ALA A 283 7.54 -11.66 -4.54
N SER A 284 6.82 -11.25 -5.59
CA SER A 284 5.41 -11.65 -5.79
C SER A 284 5.23 -13.17 -5.97
N ARG A 285 6.21 -13.84 -6.60
CA ARG A 285 6.14 -15.26 -6.92
C ARG A 285 6.54 -16.15 -5.74
N TYR A 286 7.56 -15.76 -4.99
CA TYR A 286 8.22 -16.64 -4.01
C TYR A 286 8.13 -16.13 -2.56
N GLY A 287 7.81 -14.85 -2.34
CA GLY A 287 7.75 -14.25 -1.00
C GLY A 287 9.07 -14.41 -0.23
N LEU A 288 8.99 -14.60 1.08
CA LEU A 288 10.16 -14.80 1.96
C LEU A 288 10.96 -16.08 1.69
N ASP A 289 10.37 -17.09 1.05
CA ASP A 289 11.06 -18.34 0.73
C ASP A 289 11.80 -18.27 -0.63
N GLY A 290 11.75 -17.10 -1.27
CA GLY A 290 12.42 -16.82 -2.53
C GLY A 290 13.83 -16.30 -2.40
N ARG A 291 14.35 -15.90 -3.56
CA ARG A 291 15.60 -15.16 -3.71
C ARG A 291 15.36 -13.90 -4.52
N LEU A 292 16.00 -12.80 -4.15
CA LEU A 292 16.06 -11.57 -4.94
C LEU A 292 17.48 -11.39 -5.51
N ILE A 293 17.60 -10.54 -6.51
CA ILE A 293 18.89 -10.16 -7.09
C ILE A 293 19.47 -9.05 -6.22
N ASP A 294 20.65 -9.30 -5.66
CA ASP A 294 21.54 -8.25 -5.18
C ASP A 294 22.29 -7.69 -6.40
N PHE A 295 21.95 -6.46 -6.81
CA PHE A 295 22.52 -5.85 -8.00
C PHE A 295 23.98 -5.40 -7.81
N GLY A 296 24.45 -5.26 -6.57
CA GLY A 296 25.85 -4.99 -6.26
C GLY A 296 26.69 -6.23 -6.44
N LYS A 297 26.25 -7.36 -5.87
CA LYS A 297 26.89 -8.68 -5.97
C LYS A 297 26.66 -9.35 -7.33
N GLN A 298 25.67 -8.90 -8.10
CA GLN A 298 25.19 -9.53 -9.35
C GLN A 298 24.81 -11.00 -9.15
N ALA A 299 24.22 -11.33 -8.00
CA ALA A 299 23.89 -12.70 -7.61
C ALA A 299 22.49 -12.75 -6.99
N GLU A 300 21.88 -13.94 -7.03
CA GLU A 300 20.67 -14.17 -6.26
C GLU A 300 21.00 -14.46 -4.79
N VAL A 301 20.29 -13.79 -3.89
CA VAL A 301 20.47 -13.89 -2.44
C VAL A 301 19.12 -14.26 -1.81
N PRO A 302 19.09 -15.16 -0.80
CA PRO A 302 17.86 -15.45 -0.06
C PRO A 302 17.21 -14.17 0.46
N VAL A 303 15.89 -14.06 0.31
CA VAL A 303 15.14 -12.85 0.73
C VAL A 303 15.36 -12.57 2.20
N ARG A 304 15.37 -13.61 3.05
CA ARG A 304 15.55 -13.48 4.50
C ARG A 304 16.87 -12.83 4.86
N ASP A 305 17.95 -13.19 4.18
CA ASP A 305 19.27 -12.59 4.39
C ASP A 305 19.25 -11.11 4.04
N LEU A 306 18.64 -10.76 2.89
CA LEU A 306 18.48 -9.35 2.48
C LEU A 306 17.60 -8.55 3.45
N ILE A 307 16.57 -9.16 4.05
CA ILE A 307 15.79 -8.50 5.10
C ILE A 307 16.66 -8.21 6.32
N HIS A 308 17.51 -9.15 6.74
CA HIS A 308 18.45 -8.91 7.84
C HIS A 308 19.45 -7.79 7.51
N GLU A 309 19.99 -7.76 6.28
CA GLU A 309 20.85 -6.67 5.82
C GLU A 309 20.12 -5.31 5.85
N ILE A 310 18.83 -5.26 5.46
CA ILE A 310 18.03 -4.02 5.55
C ILE A 310 17.81 -3.61 7.01
N LEU A 311 17.51 -4.55 7.91
CA LEU A 311 17.34 -4.25 9.33
C LEU A 311 18.63 -3.70 9.95
N GLU A 312 19.78 -4.25 9.57
CA GLU A 312 21.09 -3.69 9.96
C GLU A 312 21.29 -2.29 9.38
N PHE A 313 20.97 -2.08 8.10
CA PHE A 313 21.13 -0.81 7.40
C PHE A 313 20.34 0.34 8.06
N VAL A 314 19.14 0.07 8.55
CA VAL A 314 18.28 1.08 9.20
C VAL A 314 18.40 1.13 10.73
N SER A 315 19.26 0.31 11.33
CA SER A 315 19.33 0.13 12.79
C SER A 315 19.71 1.40 13.56
N ASP A 316 20.54 2.26 12.95
CA ASP A 316 21.04 3.51 13.55
C ASP A 316 20.01 4.65 13.56
N VAL A 317 18.88 4.49 12.85
CA VAL A 317 17.78 5.47 12.83
C VAL A 317 16.49 4.91 13.45
N ALA A 318 16.49 3.68 13.95
CA ALA A 318 15.29 3.02 14.47
C ALA A 318 14.72 3.65 15.76
N GLY A 319 15.42 4.61 16.37
CA GLY A 319 14.98 5.37 17.54
C GLY A 319 14.69 6.85 17.26
N GLU A 320 14.83 7.29 16.00
CA GLU A 320 14.48 8.65 15.52
C GLU A 320 12.99 8.72 15.16
#